data_AF-V2XHR6-F1
#
_entry.id   AF-V2XHR6-F1
#
_cell.length_a   1.000
_cell.length_b   1.000
_cell.length_c   1.000
_cell.angle_alpha   90.00
_cell.angle_beta   90.00
_cell.angle_gamma   90.00
#
_symmetry.space_group_name_H-M   'P 1'
#
loop_
_entity.id
_entity.type
_entity.pdbx_description
1 polymer ?
#
loop_
_entity_poly.entity_id
_entity_poly.type
_entity_poly.pdbx_seq_one_letter_code
_entity_poly.pdbx_strand_id
1 'polypeptide(L)'
;MKKMLMFGIIFVCILLCIKLVTCIGRKHAYFQGQILYIDGEEYEETAGFYKESNTVISRTDNGFTIYEVVGDPEHNYVVARSFLDNYLHVKKNYAVDKTAIEGYFFEPGYGDFISGKEIIDIMKTLSESKEKVDIDNDLLMSGGNGEKRVYIKYYNDPVGKYCGGIIFDGKDYVYYNWDKKEAVLISKEILKKLKELGAF
;
A
#
# COMPACT_ATOMS: atom_id res chain seq x y z
N MET A 1 -36.45 5.42 52.46
CA MET A 1 -35.57 6.45 51.86
C MET A 1 -34.12 6.01 51.67
N LYS A 2 -33.36 5.60 52.71
CA LYS A 2 -31.95 5.18 52.55
C LYS A 2 -31.71 4.07 51.51
N LYS A 3 -32.56 3.04 51.46
CA LYS A 3 -32.44 1.94 50.48
C LYS A 3 -32.65 2.40 49.03
N MET A 4 -33.62 3.29 48.77
CA MET A 4 -33.88 3.84 47.43
C MET A 4 -32.75 4.74 46.94
N LEU A 5 -32.14 5.52 47.84
CA LEU A 5 -30.95 6.33 47.53
C LEU A 5 -29.76 5.43 47.15
N MET A 6 -29.57 4.33 47.87
CA MET A 6 -28.51 3.36 47.60
C MET A 6 -28.69 2.66 46.24
N PHE A 7 -29.91 2.28 45.87
CA PHE A 7 -30.22 1.74 44.55
C PHE A 7 -29.98 2.77 43.43
N GLY A 8 -30.32 4.04 43.66
CA GLY A 8 -30.03 5.12 42.71
C GLY A 8 -28.53 5.32 42.46
N ILE A 9 -27.72 5.30 43.52
CA ILE A 9 -26.25 5.41 43.43
C ILE A 9 -25.67 4.22 42.65
N ILE A 10 -26.08 2.99 42.97
CA ILE A 10 -25.61 1.78 42.28
C ILE A 10 -25.95 1.85 40.79
N PHE A 11 -27.16 2.29 40.44
CA PHE A 11 -27.59 2.42 39.05
C PHE A 11 -26.76 3.44 38.28
N VAL A 12 -26.45 4.61 38.89
CA VAL A 12 -25.57 5.62 38.29
C VAL A 12 -24.15 5.09 38.09
N CYS A 13 -23.60 4.36 39.07
CA CYS A 13 -22.29 3.72 38.94
C CYS A 13 -22.25 2.70 37.79
N ILE A 14 -23.29 1.88 37.63
CA ILE A 14 -23.39 0.92 36.52
C ILE A 14 -23.43 1.66 35.17
N LEU A 15 -24.22 2.72 35.05
CA LEU A 15 -24.28 3.53 33.83
C LEU A 15 -22.95 4.20 33.50
N LEU A 16 -22.23 4.70 34.52
CA LEU A 16 -20.89 5.26 34.36
C LEU A 16 -19.88 4.21 33.90
N CYS A 17 -19.91 3.01 34.49
CA CYS A 17 -19.05 1.89 34.06
C CYS A 17 -19.34 1.48 32.61
N ILE A 18 -20.61 1.40 32.20
CA ILE A 18 -20.99 1.09 30.80
C ILE A 18 -20.51 2.20 29.85
N LYS A 19 -20.65 3.48 30.23
CA LYS A 19 -20.11 4.60 29.44
C LYS A 19 -18.59 4.58 29.35
N LEU A 20 -17.90 4.26 30.44
CA LEU A 20 -16.43 4.16 30.46
C LEU A 20 -15.95 3.02 29.57
N VAL A 21 -16.55 1.85 29.65
CA VAL A 21 -16.23 0.69 28.79
C VAL A 21 -16.49 1.01 27.31
N THR A 22 -17.58 1.70 27.00
CA THR A 22 -17.89 2.09 25.61
C THR A 22 -17.02 3.23 25.08
N CYS A 23 -16.48 4.11 25.93
CA CYS A 23 -15.51 5.14 25.55
C CYS A 23 -14.07 4.60 25.38
N ILE A 24 -13.67 3.63 26.21
CA ILE A 24 -12.36 2.97 26.13
C ILE A 24 -12.32 1.98 24.95
N GLY A 25 -13.44 1.32 24.63
CA GLY A 25 -13.51 0.35 23.53
C GLY A 25 -13.63 0.93 22.12
N ARG A 26 -13.73 2.26 21.98
CA ARG A 26 -13.65 2.90 20.66
C ARG A 26 -12.19 3.15 20.34
N LYS A 27 -11.68 2.51 19.29
CA LYS A 27 -10.38 2.88 18.72
C LYS A 27 -10.45 4.34 18.29
N HIS A 28 -9.54 5.17 18.79
CA HIS A 28 -9.53 6.60 18.46
C HIS A 28 -8.48 6.84 17.39
N ALA A 29 -8.93 7.32 16.22
CA ALA A 29 -8.06 7.78 15.16
C ALA A 29 -8.04 9.31 15.11
N TYR A 30 -6.86 9.90 15.01
CA TYR A 30 -6.70 11.33 14.80
C TYR A 30 -5.46 11.65 13.97
N PHE A 31 -5.46 12.83 13.34
CA PHE A 31 -4.30 13.34 12.62
C PHE A 31 -3.59 14.42 13.43
N GLN A 32 -2.27 14.40 13.41
CA GLN A 32 -1.42 15.51 13.84
C GLN A 32 -0.53 15.91 12.66
N GLY A 33 -0.94 16.94 11.92
CA GLY A 33 -0.36 17.24 10.62
C GLY A 33 -0.74 16.16 9.60
N GLN A 34 0.26 15.58 8.93
CA GLN A 34 0.09 14.47 7.98
C GLN A 34 0.19 13.08 8.64
N ILE A 35 0.49 13.02 9.94
CA ILE A 35 0.71 11.77 10.65
C ILE A 35 -0.63 11.29 11.25
N LEU A 36 -0.98 10.03 10.97
CA LEU A 36 -2.15 9.38 11.51
C LEU A 36 -1.77 8.64 12.80
N TYR A 37 -2.59 8.79 13.84
CA TYR A 37 -2.47 8.05 15.09
C TYR A 37 -3.69 7.17 15.28
N ILE A 38 -3.47 5.90 15.60
CA ILE A 38 -4.52 4.93 15.96
C ILE A 38 -4.13 4.31 17.31
N ASP A 39 -4.91 4.56 18.36
CA ASP A 39 -4.65 4.02 19.70
C ASP A 39 -3.22 4.29 20.22
N GLY A 40 -2.66 5.44 19.84
CA GLY A 40 -1.29 5.86 20.21
C GLY A 40 -0.18 5.32 19.30
N GLU A 41 -0.51 4.45 18.35
CA GLU A 41 0.42 3.98 17.32
C GLU A 41 0.50 4.98 16.16
N GLU A 42 1.72 5.21 15.69
CA GLU A 42 2.01 6.19 14.64
C GLU A 42 2.02 5.55 13.26
N TYR A 43 1.34 6.21 12.32
CA TYR A 43 1.19 5.80 10.94
C TYR A 43 1.64 6.93 10.01
N GLU A 44 2.51 6.59 9.06
CA GLU A 44 3.08 7.51 8.07
C GLU A 44 2.46 7.25 6.70
N GLU A 45 2.21 8.31 5.93
CA GLU A 45 1.72 8.19 4.56
C GLU A 45 2.73 7.41 3.70
N THR A 46 2.25 6.43 2.93
CA THR A 46 3.06 5.66 1.99
C THR A 46 2.34 5.52 0.66
N ALA A 47 3.10 5.59 -0.43
CA ALA A 47 2.61 5.18 -1.73
C ALA A 47 2.66 3.64 -1.88
N GLY A 48 1.86 3.11 -2.80
CA GLY A 48 1.92 1.72 -3.20
C GLY A 48 0.65 1.23 -3.87
N PHE A 49 0.74 0.02 -4.42
CA PHE A 49 -0.32 -0.65 -5.14
C PHE A 49 -0.92 -1.76 -4.25
N TYR A 50 -1.98 -1.45 -3.51
CA TYR A 50 -2.85 -2.34 -2.73
C TYR A 50 -4.32 -2.45 -3.23
N LYS A 51 -4.92 -3.65 -3.16
CA LYS A 51 -6.37 -3.81 -3.36
C LYS A 51 -7.07 -3.10 -2.20
N GLU A 52 -8.00 -2.20 -2.50
CA GLU A 52 -8.67 -1.28 -1.55
C GLU A 52 -9.41 -1.94 -0.37
N SER A 53 -9.45 -3.27 -0.31
CA SER A 53 -10.26 -4.05 0.62
C SER A 53 -9.69 -4.20 2.03
N ASN A 54 -8.67 -3.46 2.50
CA ASN A 54 -7.84 -3.94 3.63
C ASN A 54 -7.80 -3.12 4.94
N THR A 55 -8.24 -1.86 5.02
CA THR A 55 -8.70 -1.15 6.26
C THR A 55 -9.13 0.25 5.86
N VAL A 56 -10.39 0.65 6.10
CA VAL A 56 -10.90 1.98 5.76
C VAL A 56 -11.18 2.76 7.04
N ILE A 57 -10.43 3.83 7.28
CA ILE A 57 -10.82 4.86 8.23
C ILE A 57 -11.70 5.84 7.47
N SER A 58 -12.97 5.92 7.87
CA SER A 58 -13.90 6.90 7.30
C SER A 58 -14.11 8.04 8.29
N ARG A 59 -13.98 9.27 7.78
CA ARG A 59 -14.34 10.47 8.54
C ARG A 59 -15.86 10.49 8.78
N THR A 60 -16.26 10.60 10.03
CA THR A 60 -17.65 10.84 10.44
C THR A 60 -17.79 12.25 11.01
N ASP A 61 -19.03 12.71 11.19
CA ASP A 61 -19.33 14.03 11.76
C ASP A 61 -18.76 14.25 13.18
N ASN A 62 -18.33 13.17 13.86
CA ASN A 62 -17.76 13.18 15.21
C ASN A 62 -16.25 12.84 15.25
N GLY A 63 -15.55 12.89 14.11
CA GLY A 63 -14.13 12.50 13.98
C GLY A 63 -13.92 11.27 13.09
N PHE A 64 -12.68 10.79 13.00
CA PHE A 64 -12.35 9.61 12.21
C PHE A 64 -12.77 8.34 12.97
N THR A 65 -13.64 7.52 12.36
CA THR A 65 -14.03 6.22 12.90
C THR A 65 -13.34 5.13 12.08
N ILE A 66 -12.68 4.20 12.77
CA ILE A 66 -12.03 3.05 12.14
C ILE A 66 -13.11 2.00 11.88
N TYR A 67 -13.28 1.62 10.61
CA TYR A 67 -14.04 0.43 10.27
C TYR A 67 -13.04 -0.70 10.14
N GLU A 68 -13.13 -1.69 11.04
CA GLU A 68 -12.29 -2.89 10.99
C GLU A 68 -12.54 -3.65 9.69
N VAL A 69 -11.46 -4.21 9.13
CA VAL A 69 -11.50 -4.91 7.86
C VAL A 69 -10.88 -6.29 8.00
N VAL A 70 -11.49 -7.26 7.32
CA VAL A 70 -11.12 -8.68 7.37
C VAL A 70 -9.87 -8.91 6.53
N GLY A 71 -8.78 -9.37 7.15
CA GLY A 71 -7.57 -9.83 6.43
C GLY A 71 -6.25 -9.18 6.85
N ASP A 72 -6.27 -8.09 7.62
CA ASP A 72 -5.08 -7.48 8.23
C ASP A 72 -5.29 -7.34 9.75
N PRO A 73 -5.13 -8.43 10.52
CA PRO A 73 -5.39 -8.40 11.97
C PRO A 73 -4.39 -7.52 12.73
N GLU A 74 -3.22 -7.28 12.16
CA GLU A 74 -2.15 -6.47 12.78
C GLU A 74 -2.32 -4.98 12.47
N HIS A 75 -3.14 -4.61 11.49
CA HIS A 75 -3.35 -3.23 11.02
C HIS A 75 -2.03 -2.56 10.65
N ASN A 76 -1.15 -3.26 9.94
CA ASN A 76 0.14 -2.70 9.53
C ASN A 76 -0.05 -1.65 8.43
N TYR A 77 -1.10 -1.78 7.62
CA TYR A 77 -1.50 -0.81 6.61
C TYR A 77 -2.93 -0.35 6.82
N VAL A 78 -3.14 0.96 6.69
CA VAL A 78 -4.44 1.57 6.90
C VAL A 78 -4.71 2.62 5.84
N VAL A 79 -5.90 2.58 5.24
CA VAL A 79 -6.33 3.57 4.26
C VAL A 79 -7.21 4.58 4.96
N ALA A 80 -6.76 5.83 5.02
CA ALA A 80 -7.57 6.94 5.51
C ALA A 80 -8.33 7.58 4.33
N ARG A 81 -9.66 7.57 4.41
CA ARG A 81 -10.54 8.12 3.37
C ARG A 81 -11.31 9.36 3.84
N SER A 82 -11.37 10.32 2.93
CA SER A 82 -12.31 11.44 2.93
C SER A 82 -13.05 11.45 1.58
N PHE A 83 -14.10 12.27 1.43
CA PHE A 83 -14.76 12.48 0.14
C PHE A 83 -13.79 12.98 -0.96
N LEU A 84 -12.68 13.59 -0.57
CA LEU A 84 -11.69 14.20 -1.48
C LEU A 84 -10.35 13.44 -1.52
N ASP A 85 -10.12 12.51 -0.60
CA ASP A 85 -8.77 11.99 -0.33
C ASP A 85 -8.76 10.48 -0.04
N ASN A 86 -7.73 9.80 -0.54
CA ASN A 86 -7.50 8.37 -0.33
C ASN A 86 -6.00 8.14 -0.07
N TYR A 87 -5.58 8.20 1.19
CA TYR A 87 -4.17 8.08 1.58
C TYR A 87 -3.91 6.76 2.29
N LEU A 88 -3.01 5.97 1.72
CA LEU A 88 -2.48 4.78 2.37
C LEU A 88 -1.45 5.19 3.42
N HIS A 89 -1.56 4.62 4.61
CA HIS A 89 -0.60 4.78 5.68
C HIS A 89 -0.05 3.43 6.12
N VAL A 90 1.18 3.44 6.61
CA VAL A 90 1.88 2.28 7.18
C VAL A 90 2.33 2.61 8.58
N LYS A 91 2.29 1.62 9.48
CA LYS A 91 2.81 1.77 10.84
C LYS A 91 4.31 2.12 10.80
N LYS A 92 4.73 3.16 11.52
CA LYS A 92 6.07 3.79 11.43
C LYS A 92 7.28 2.85 11.53
N ASN A 93 7.13 1.75 12.27
CA ASN A 93 8.20 0.77 12.49
C ASN A 93 7.94 -0.56 11.78
N TYR A 94 6.90 -0.66 10.98
CA TYR A 94 6.63 -1.86 10.20
C TYR A 94 7.62 -1.97 9.04
N ALA A 95 8.35 -3.08 9.01
CA ALA A 95 9.29 -3.38 7.96
C ALA A 95 8.90 -4.69 7.29
N VAL A 96 8.66 -4.61 5.98
CA VAL A 96 8.41 -5.76 5.14
C VAL A 96 9.70 -6.53 4.93
N ASP A 97 9.63 -7.86 4.99
CA ASP A 97 10.74 -8.72 4.57
C ASP A 97 10.93 -8.63 3.04
N LYS A 98 11.96 -7.90 2.62
CA LYS A 98 12.28 -7.68 1.21
C LYS A 98 13.06 -8.85 0.57
N THR A 99 13.36 -9.91 1.32
CA THR A 99 14.12 -11.06 0.80
C THR A 99 13.23 -12.05 0.05
N ALA A 100 11.93 -12.04 0.31
CA ALA A 100 10.96 -12.97 -0.26
C ALA A 100 10.00 -12.25 -1.21
N ILE A 101 10.31 -12.29 -2.51
CA ILE A 101 9.47 -11.73 -3.57
C ILE A 101 8.36 -12.73 -3.92
N GLU A 102 7.11 -12.28 -3.88
CA GLU A 102 5.94 -13.07 -4.28
C GLU A 102 5.65 -12.92 -5.79
N GLY A 103 5.85 -11.71 -6.33
CA GLY A 103 5.61 -11.41 -7.73
C GLY A 103 5.67 -9.93 -8.04
N TYR A 104 5.08 -9.55 -9.16
CA TYR A 104 5.05 -8.17 -9.66
C TYR A 104 3.67 -7.80 -10.18
N PHE A 105 3.28 -6.54 -10.01
CA PHE A 105 2.13 -5.94 -10.69
C PHE A 105 2.61 -5.06 -11.83
N PHE A 106 1.86 -5.06 -12.92
CA PHE A 106 2.09 -4.21 -14.08
C PHE A 106 0.84 -3.34 -14.29
N GLU A 107 0.95 -2.02 -14.10
CA GLU A 107 -0.19 -1.11 -14.33
C GLU A 107 -0.72 -1.18 -15.78
N PRO A 108 -2.02 -0.89 -16.01
CA PRO A 108 -2.91 -0.09 -15.15
C PRO A 108 -3.83 -0.84 -14.15
N GLY A 109 -3.82 -2.17 -14.04
CA GLY A 109 -4.82 -2.92 -13.24
C GLY A 109 -4.29 -3.81 -12.11
N TYR A 110 -5.06 -3.97 -11.02
CA TYR A 110 -4.80 -5.00 -9.98
C TYR A 110 -4.87 -6.44 -10.50
N GLY A 111 -5.55 -6.65 -11.63
CA GLY A 111 -5.65 -7.96 -12.27
C GLY A 111 -4.32 -8.48 -12.81
N ASP A 112 -3.32 -7.60 -12.96
CA ASP A 112 -2.07 -7.89 -13.66
C ASP A 112 -0.96 -8.34 -12.70
N PHE A 113 -1.36 -9.06 -11.63
CA PHE A 113 -0.42 -9.69 -10.72
C PHE A 113 0.14 -10.97 -11.34
N ILE A 114 1.46 -10.98 -11.53
CA ILE A 114 2.18 -12.14 -12.06
C ILE A 114 3.10 -12.65 -10.96
N SER A 115 2.93 -13.92 -10.60
CA SER A 115 3.74 -14.62 -9.61
C SER A 115 4.50 -15.78 -10.25
N GLY A 116 5.49 -16.30 -9.52
CA GLY A 116 6.25 -17.48 -9.93
C GLY A 116 7.68 -17.18 -10.37
N LYS A 117 8.48 -18.24 -10.45
CA LYS A 117 9.93 -18.16 -10.65
C LYS A 117 10.32 -17.41 -11.93
N GLU A 118 9.57 -17.62 -13.02
CA GLU A 118 9.92 -17.05 -14.32
C GLU A 118 9.89 -15.52 -14.33
N ILE A 119 8.81 -14.90 -13.84
CA ILE A 119 8.72 -13.43 -13.77
C ILE A 119 9.75 -12.86 -12.80
N ILE A 120 9.99 -13.55 -11.67
CA ILE A 120 10.98 -13.13 -10.68
C ILE A 120 12.39 -13.13 -11.28
N ASP A 121 12.77 -14.18 -11.99
CA ASP A 121 14.08 -14.27 -12.66
C ASP A 121 14.25 -13.21 -13.76
N ILE A 122 13.19 -12.93 -14.54
CA ILE A 122 13.19 -11.87 -15.55
C ILE A 122 13.44 -10.51 -14.90
N MET A 123 12.64 -10.15 -13.89
CA MET A 123 12.74 -8.85 -13.24
C MET A 123 14.07 -8.67 -12.50
N LYS A 124 14.60 -9.75 -11.92
CA LYS A 124 15.95 -9.78 -11.33
C LYS A 124 17.02 -9.52 -12.40
N THR A 125 16.94 -10.20 -13.54
CA THR A 125 17.87 -10.01 -14.66
C THR A 125 17.89 -8.55 -15.13
N LEU A 126 16.71 -7.93 -15.28
CA LEU A 126 16.60 -6.53 -15.68
C LEU A 126 17.15 -5.59 -14.60
N SER A 127 16.81 -5.83 -13.33
CA SER A 127 17.23 -4.97 -12.20
C SER A 127 18.72 -5.06 -11.88
N GLU A 128 19.36 -6.20 -12.15
CA GLU A 128 20.77 -6.47 -11.85
C GLU A 128 21.67 -6.39 -13.09
N SER A 129 21.12 -6.12 -14.27
CA SER A 129 21.89 -6.00 -15.51
C SER A 129 22.98 -4.94 -15.38
N LYS A 130 24.16 -5.23 -15.94
CA LYS A 130 25.29 -4.29 -16.05
C LYS A 130 25.27 -3.49 -17.35
N GLU A 131 24.45 -3.89 -18.31
CA GLU A 131 24.31 -3.22 -19.61
C GLU A 131 23.28 -2.11 -19.49
N LYS A 132 23.77 -0.90 -19.24
CA LYS A 132 22.94 0.30 -19.07
C LYS A 132 22.77 1.01 -20.40
N VAL A 133 21.61 1.63 -20.56
CA VAL A 133 21.30 2.49 -21.70
C VAL A 133 20.89 3.88 -21.21
N ASP A 134 21.13 4.89 -22.03
CA ASP A 134 20.60 6.22 -21.79
C ASP A 134 19.13 6.26 -22.19
N ILE A 135 18.32 6.98 -21.42
CA ILE A 135 16.92 7.23 -21.71
C ILE A 135 16.67 8.73 -21.66
N ASP A 136 15.82 9.22 -22.56
CA ASP A 136 15.45 10.63 -22.58
C ASP A 136 14.68 11.00 -21.30
N ASN A 137 15.12 12.06 -20.62
CA ASN A 137 14.46 12.58 -19.43
C ASN A 137 13.05 13.10 -19.74
N ASP A 138 12.82 13.61 -20.95
CA ASP A 138 11.49 14.07 -21.36
C ASP A 138 10.52 12.88 -21.50
N LEU A 139 11.01 11.71 -21.90
CA LEU A 139 10.23 10.46 -21.89
C LEU A 139 9.90 10.00 -20.47
N LEU A 140 10.86 10.07 -19.54
CA LEU A 140 10.63 9.75 -18.13
C LEU A 140 9.60 10.69 -17.47
N MET A 141 9.62 11.97 -17.83
CA MET A 141 8.76 13.00 -17.23
C MET A 141 7.37 13.07 -17.85
N SER A 142 7.20 12.62 -19.09
CA SER A 142 5.93 12.74 -19.81
C SER A 142 4.87 11.70 -19.41
N GLY A 143 5.26 10.59 -18.75
CA GLY A 143 4.35 9.52 -18.31
C GLY A 143 3.41 8.99 -19.41
N GLY A 144 3.74 9.23 -20.69
CA GLY A 144 2.78 9.28 -21.78
C GLY A 144 3.03 8.24 -22.87
N ASN A 145 2.04 7.37 -23.07
CA ASN A 145 1.91 6.40 -24.17
C ASN A 145 3.03 5.37 -24.29
N GLY A 146 3.31 4.63 -23.23
CA GLY A 146 4.20 3.47 -23.30
C GLY A 146 4.75 2.99 -21.96
N GLU A 147 4.66 3.82 -20.92
CA GLU A 147 5.09 3.44 -19.58
C GLU A 147 4.09 2.48 -18.94
N LYS A 148 4.53 1.25 -18.70
CA LYS A 148 3.90 0.33 -17.75
C LYS A 148 4.64 0.39 -16.44
N ARG A 149 3.99 0.91 -15.41
CA ARG A 149 4.56 0.93 -14.06
C ARG A 149 4.65 -0.48 -13.51
N VAL A 150 5.77 -0.76 -12.86
CA VAL A 150 6.08 -2.05 -12.27
C VAL A 150 6.17 -1.90 -10.76
N TYR A 151 5.41 -2.74 -10.06
CA TYR A 151 5.41 -2.79 -8.62
C TYR A 151 5.87 -4.16 -8.15
N ILE A 152 6.81 -4.20 -7.22
CA ILE A 152 7.25 -5.44 -6.58
C ILE A 152 6.34 -5.79 -5.40
N LYS A 153 5.92 -7.05 -5.33
CA LYS A 153 5.10 -7.59 -4.25
C LYS A 153 5.93 -8.56 -3.44
N TYR A 154 6.09 -8.28 -2.15
CA TYR A 154 6.75 -9.19 -1.21
C TYR A 154 5.73 -10.09 -0.51
N TYR A 155 6.17 -11.26 -0.06
CA TYR A 155 5.34 -12.14 0.74
C TYR A 155 4.86 -11.44 2.02
N ASN A 156 3.61 -11.69 2.39
CA ASN A 156 2.94 -11.10 3.56
C ASN A 156 2.80 -9.56 3.56
N ASP A 157 3.20 -8.87 2.48
CA ASP A 157 2.98 -7.43 2.33
C ASP A 157 1.71 -7.16 1.53
N PRO A 158 0.62 -6.59 2.08
CA PRO A 158 -0.59 -6.35 1.30
C PRO A 158 -0.42 -5.28 0.20
N VAL A 159 0.74 -4.61 0.12
CA VAL A 159 1.01 -3.50 -0.79
C VAL A 159 2.17 -3.83 -1.73
N GLY A 160 1.98 -3.62 -3.04
CA GLY A 160 3.07 -3.58 -4.01
C GLY A 160 3.83 -2.26 -3.96
N LYS A 161 5.16 -2.29 -3.94
CA LYS A 161 5.99 -1.07 -3.93
C LYS A 161 6.46 -0.75 -5.35
N TYR A 162 6.32 0.51 -5.76
CA TYR A 162 6.79 0.95 -7.08
C TYR A 162 8.31 0.73 -7.16
N CYS A 163 8.78 0.03 -8.19
CA CYS A 163 10.20 -0.27 -8.37
C CYS A 163 10.75 0.19 -9.72
N GLY A 164 9.88 0.53 -10.67
CA GLY A 164 10.31 0.99 -11.98
C GLY A 164 9.19 1.03 -13.01
N GLY A 165 9.57 1.21 -14.27
CA GLY A 165 8.65 1.23 -15.40
C GLY A 165 9.24 0.55 -16.61
N ILE A 166 8.39 -0.09 -17.41
CA ILE A 166 8.74 -0.51 -18.77
C ILE A 166 8.30 0.58 -19.72
N ILE A 167 9.23 1.13 -20.49
CA ILE A 167 9.02 2.31 -21.33
C ILE A 167 9.36 1.95 -22.77
N PHE A 168 8.56 2.41 -23.73
CA PHE A 168 8.91 2.37 -25.14
C PHE A 168 9.57 3.70 -25.53
N ASP A 169 10.84 3.67 -25.95
CA ASP A 169 11.61 4.88 -26.26
C ASP A 169 11.40 5.41 -27.68
N GLY A 170 10.46 4.82 -28.43
CA GLY A 170 10.22 5.07 -29.85
C GLY A 170 10.86 4.05 -30.78
N LYS A 171 11.79 3.23 -30.28
CA LYS A 171 12.47 2.17 -31.05
C LYS A 171 12.43 0.83 -30.34
N ASP A 172 12.84 0.79 -29.08
CA ASP A 172 12.96 -0.41 -28.26
C ASP A 172 12.23 -0.24 -26.92
N TYR A 173 12.02 -1.36 -26.21
CA TYR A 173 11.50 -1.33 -24.84
C TYR A 173 12.66 -1.33 -23.85
N VAL A 174 12.58 -0.47 -22.85
CA VAL A 174 13.55 -0.36 -21.77
C VAL A 174 12.86 -0.54 -20.43
N TYR A 175 13.54 -1.21 -19.49
CA TYR A 175 13.15 -1.22 -18.10
C TYR A 175 13.94 -0.14 -17.37
N TYR A 176 13.24 0.82 -16.78
CA TYR A 176 13.81 1.84 -15.92
C TYR A 176 13.61 1.46 -14.46
N ASN A 177 14.71 1.30 -13.72
CA ASN A 177 14.67 1.07 -12.28
C ASN A 177 14.69 2.42 -11.55
N TRP A 178 13.64 2.71 -10.79
CA TRP A 178 13.47 4.03 -10.17
C TRP A 178 14.38 4.25 -8.97
N ASP A 179 14.70 3.20 -8.23
CA ASP A 179 15.60 3.27 -7.07
C ASP A 179 17.04 3.56 -7.49
N LYS A 180 17.50 2.88 -8.55
CA LYS A 180 18.86 3.01 -9.08
C LYS A 180 19.02 4.18 -10.06
N LYS A 181 17.90 4.66 -10.61
CA LYS A 181 17.86 5.66 -11.70
C LYS A 181 18.61 5.20 -12.95
N GLU A 182 18.41 3.94 -13.32
CA GLU A 182 19.13 3.27 -14.39
C GLU A 182 18.14 2.63 -15.37
N ALA A 183 18.40 2.78 -16.68
CA ALA A 183 17.65 2.08 -17.72
C ALA A 183 18.45 0.88 -18.27
N VAL A 184 17.72 -0.16 -18.65
CA VAL A 184 18.27 -1.38 -19.26
C VAL A 184 17.39 -1.75 -20.45
N LEU A 185 18.02 -2.12 -21.56
CA LEU A 185 17.31 -2.60 -22.75
C LEU A 185 16.61 -3.93 -22.47
N ILE A 186 15.34 -4.03 -22.82
CA ILE A 186 14.60 -5.29 -22.78
C ILE A 186 14.85 -6.02 -24.10
N SER A 187 15.55 -7.15 -24.04
CA SER A 187 15.79 -7.97 -25.22
C SER A 187 14.47 -8.48 -25.83
N LYS A 188 14.47 -8.80 -27.13
CA LYS A 188 13.29 -9.34 -27.81
C LYS A 188 12.77 -10.63 -27.17
N GLU A 189 13.66 -11.46 -26.62
CA GLU A 189 13.29 -12.70 -25.93
C GLU A 189 12.59 -12.39 -24.59
N ILE A 190 13.14 -11.49 -23.78
CA ILE A 190 12.52 -11.08 -22.52
C ILE A 190 11.18 -10.42 -22.78
N LEU A 191 11.10 -9.52 -23.77
CA LEU A 191 9.87 -8.85 -24.15
C LEU A 191 8.78 -9.86 -24.57
N LYS A 192 9.15 -10.91 -25.30
CA LYS A 192 8.23 -11.98 -25.69
C LYS A 192 7.70 -12.72 -24.47
N LYS A 193 8.57 -13.13 -23.53
CA LYS A 193 8.17 -13.82 -22.29
C LYS A 193 7.26 -12.95 -21.43
N LEU A 194 7.59 -11.68 -21.26
CA LEU A 194 6.75 -10.73 -20.53
C LEU A 194 5.33 -10.64 -21.12
N LYS A 195 5.20 -10.63 -22.46
CA LYS A 195 3.89 -10.67 -23.14
C LYS A 195 3.15 -11.98 -22.92
N GLU A 196 3.84 -13.12 -23.00
CA GLU A 196 3.25 -14.45 -22.74
C GLU A 196 2.75 -14.60 -21.30
N LEU A 197 3.41 -13.94 -20.35
CA LEU A 197 3.02 -13.89 -18.94
C LEU A 197 1.90 -12.88 -18.63
N GLY A 198 1.51 -12.04 -19.60
CA GLY A 198 0.46 -11.03 -19.43
C GLY A 198 0.92 -9.70 -18.83
N ALA A 199 2.23 -9.38 -18.86
CA ALA A 199 2.73 -8.09 -18.37
C ALA A 199 2.39 -6.91 -19.31
N PHE A 200 1.90 -7.20 -20.52
CA PHE A 200 1.62 -6.23 -21.58
C PHE A 200 0.16 -6.25 -22.01
#